data_AF-A0A1J4KX73-F1
#
_entry.id   AF-A0A1J4KX73-F1
#
_cell.length_a   1.000
_cell.length_b   1.000
_cell.length_c   1.000
_cell.angle_alpha   90.00
_cell.angle_beta   90.00
_cell.angle_gamma   90.00
#
_symmetry.space_group_name_H-M   'P 1'
#
loop_
_entity.id
_entity.type
_entity.pdbx_description
1 polymer ?
#
loop_
_entity_poly.entity_id
_entity_poly.type
_entity_poly.pdbx_seq_one_letter_code
_entity_poly.pdbx_strand_id
1 'polypeptide(L)'
;MCSISIDTNLVVSFMLDESLAMSIQKIVLWRCPKALISTLLIVEFIFFSIYQMNLDFISTFLFLIIIFYAFRFVWHVIGSSVGPTLFPEIPEEDESVPNRIRPLNDLKKLVSVIQNKIDALCKWLHEYLNNPTVSKHIIFFGTTFLLFVSFTIIGSFWFCFIVVHAVLLGPGIYFNPAVMKFVNEQKAKIKTE
;
A
#
# COMPACT_ATOMS: atom_id res chain seq x y z
N MET A 1 4.43 -24.79 19.14
CA MET A 1 4.27 -25.05 17.69
C MET A 1 3.36 -23.99 17.11
N CYS A 2 3.90 -23.00 16.40
CA CYS A 2 3.10 -22.06 15.61
C CYS A 2 3.86 -21.80 14.31
N SER A 3 3.91 -22.81 13.44
CA SER A 3 4.22 -22.59 12.04
C SER A 3 2.96 -22.04 11.38
N ILE A 4 2.65 -20.76 11.64
CA ILE A 4 1.86 -19.98 10.68
C ILE A 4 2.80 -19.73 9.50
N SER A 5 3.16 -20.80 8.80
CA SER A 5 3.50 -20.71 7.40
C SER A 5 2.16 -20.45 6.74
N ILE A 6 1.72 -19.18 6.75
CA ILE A 6 0.72 -18.73 5.78
C ILE A 6 1.24 -19.27 4.47
N ASP A 7 0.48 -20.12 3.79
CA ASP A 7 0.89 -20.65 2.51
C ASP A 7 0.96 -19.45 1.58
N THR A 8 2.15 -18.90 1.48
CA THR A 8 2.39 -17.52 1.01
C THR A 8 2.16 -17.45 -0.49
N ASN A 9 2.31 -18.59 -1.17
CA ASN A 9 1.86 -18.76 -2.54
C ASN A 9 0.34 -18.65 -2.68
N LEU A 10 -0.46 -19.02 -1.66
CA LEU A 10 -1.91 -18.90 -1.65
C LEU A 10 -2.38 -17.47 -1.40
N VAL A 11 -1.74 -16.73 -0.47
CA VAL A 11 -2.09 -15.32 -0.24
C VAL A 11 -1.60 -14.42 -1.37
N VAL A 12 -0.41 -14.70 -1.92
CA VAL A 12 0.11 -13.99 -3.10
C VAL A 12 -0.73 -14.34 -4.33
N SER A 13 -1.17 -15.58 -4.54
CA SER A 13 -2.06 -15.92 -5.66
C SER A 13 -3.49 -15.40 -5.49
N PHE A 14 -4.00 -15.33 -4.25
CA PHE A 14 -5.32 -14.78 -3.95
C PHE A 14 -5.35 -13.25 -4.01
N MET A 15 -4.26 -12.57 -3.62
CA MET A 15 -4.15 -11.10 -3.70
C MET A 15 -3.69 -10.59 -5.06
N LEU A 16 -2.97 -11.39 -5.86
CA LEU A 16 -2.60 -11.06 -7.23
C LEU A 16 -3.39 -11.91 -8.22
N ASP A 17 -4.70 -11.68 -8.29
CA ASP A 17 -5.35 -11.81 -9.60
C ASP A 17 -4.59 -10.88 -10.55
N GLU A 18 -4.02 -11.44 -11.61
CA GLU A 18 -3.13 -10.73 -12.53
C GLU A 18 -3.81 -9.48 -13.10
N SER A 19 -5.11 -9.58 -13.35
CA SER A 19 -5.96 -8.48 -13.81
C SER A 19 -6.05 -7.33 -12.80
N LEU A 20 -6.20 -7.67 -11.51
CA LEU A 20 -6.34 -6.72 -10.41
C LEU A 20 -5.01 -6.04 -10.12
N ALA A 21 -3.92 -6.80 -10.05
CA ALA A 21 -2.60 -6.28 -9.81
C ALA A 21 -2.16 -5.27 -10.88
N MET A 22 -2.44 -5.58 -12.15
CA MET A 22 -2.19 -4.66 -13.26
C MET A 22 -3.06 -3.40 -13.15
N SER A 23 -4.31 -3.54 -12.74
CA SER A 23 -5.23 -2.41 -12.53
C SER A 23 -4.77 -1.51 -11.37
N ILE A 24 -4.30 -2.08 -10.26
CA ILE A 24 -3.72 -1.32 -9.14
C ILE A 24 -2.46 -0.57 -9.60
N GLN A 25 -1.56 -1.22 -10.34
CA GLN A 25 -0.37 -0.55 -10.88
C GLN A 25 -0.75 0.65 -11.75
N LYS A 26 -1.76 0.51 -12.61
CA LYS A 26 -2.27 1.61 -13.46
C LYS A 26 -2.74 2.82 -12.64
N ILE A 27 -3.40 2.57 -11.51
CA ILE A 27 -3.89 3.62 -10.61
C ILE A 27 -2.73 4.29 -9.88
N VAL A 28 -1.89 3.49 -9.22
CA VAL A 28 -0.80 3.95 -8.35
C VAL A 28 0.31 4.68 -9.12
N LEU A 29 0.57 4.29 -10.38
CA LEU A 29 1.53 4.95 -11.27
C LEU A 29 0.92 6.14 -12.06
N TRP A 30 -0.31 6.54 -11.71
CA TRP A 30 -1.04 7.68 -12.29
C TRP A 30 -1.27 7.56 -13.80
N ARG A 31 -1.33 6.33 -14.34
CA ARG A 31 -1.60 6.09 -15.77
C ARG A 31 -3.09 6.24 -16.11
N CYS A 32 -3.97 5.92 -15.17
CA CYS A 32 -5.41 6.14 -15.29
C CYS A 32 -5.86 7.24 -14.32
N PRO A 33 -5.76 8.53 -14.69
CA PRO A 33 -6.09 9.64 -13.77
C PRO A 33 -7.56 9.62 -13.33
N LYS A 34 -8.48 9.19 -14.19
CA LYS A 34 -9.90 9.04 -13.83
C LYS A 34 -10.11 7.98 -12.75
N ALA A 35 -9.47 6.82 -12.90
CA ALA A 35 -9.51 5.77 -11.89
C ALA A 35 -8.87 6.24 -10.58
N LEU A 36 -7.72 6.93 -10.64
CA LEU A 36 -7.07 7.50 -9.46
C LEU A 36 -7.95 8.49 -8.70
N ILE A 37 -8.57 9.45 -9.40
CA ILE A 37 -9.48 10.42 -8.78
C ILE A 37 -10.67 9.68 -8.15
N SER A 38 -11.25 8.72 -8.85
CA SER A 38 -12.35 7.91 -8.29
C SER A 38 -11.92 7.13 -7.04
N THR A 39 -10.73 6.53 -7.05
CA THR A 39 -10.19 5.82 -5.89
C THR A 39 -9.93 6.76 -4.73
N LEU A 40 -9.37 7.95 -4.97
CA LEU A 40 -9.17 8.98 -3.96
C LEU A 40 -10.50 9.40 -3.33
N LEU A 41 -11.52 9.70 -4.13
CA LEU A 41 -12.84 10.07 -3.61
C LEU A 41 -13.46 8.98 -2.74
N ILE A 42 -13.31 7.71 -3.13
CA ILE A 42 -13.76 6.56 -2.33
C ILE A 42 -13.00 6.48 -1.00
N VAL A 43 -11.66 6.59 -1.03
CA VAL A 43 -10.81 6.53 0.16
C VAL A 43 -11.14 7.68 1.10
N GLU A 44 -11.29 8.90 0.59
CA GLU A 44 -11.69 10.09 1.35
C GLU A 44 -13.08 9.91 1.98
N PHE A 45 -14.05 9.36 1.24
CA PHE A 45 -15.38 9.09 1.77
C PHE A 45 -15.35 8.05 2.92
N ILE A 46 -14.50 7.03 2.81
CA ILE A 46 -14.29 6.04 3.87
C ILE A 46 -13.67 6.70 5.11
N PHE A 47 -12.62 7.49 4.96
CA PHE A 47 -12.00 8.20 6.07
C PHE A 47 -12.95 9.21 6.71
N PHE A 48 -13.68 9.97 5.91
CA PHE A 48 -14.73 10.88 6.38
C PHE A 48 -15.79 10.13 7.20
N SER A 49 -16.25 8.97 6.74
CA SER A 49 -17.21 8.15 7.47
C SER A 49 -16.66 7.64 8.80
N ILE A 50 -15.42 7.13 8.80
CA ILE A 50 -14.73 6.66 10.02
C ILE A 50 -14.60 7.80 11.04
N TYR A 51 -14.20 9.00 10.57
CA TYR A 51 -14.07 10.18 11.41
C TYR A 51 -15.41 10.62 12.00
N GLN A 52 -16.44 10.75 11.16
CA GLN A 52 -17.75 11.24 11.57
C GLN A 52 -18.47 10.28 12.53
N MET A 53 -18.29 8.97 12.32
CA MET A 53 -18.88 7.94 13.18
C MET A 53 -18.05 7.64 14.43
N ASN A 54 -16.85 8.24 14.56
CA ASN A 54 -15.90 8.00 15.64
C ASN A 54 -15.70 6.51 15.94
N LEU A 55 -15.41 5.73 14.88
CA LEU A 55 -15.36 4.27 14.98
C LEU A 55 -14.10 3.81 15.74
N ASP A 56 -14.30 2.96 16.75
CA ASP A 56 -13.23 2.20 17.38
C ASP A 56 -12.59 1.18 16.41
N PHE A 57 -11.46 0.59 16.80
CA PHE A 57 -10.70 -0.34 15.96
C PHE A 57 -11.54 -1.53 15.43
N ILE A 58 -12.29 -2.21 16.31
CA ILE A 58 -13.11 -3.37 15.92
C ILE A 58 -14.25 -2.93 14.99
N SER A 59 -14.92 -1.82 15.33
CA SER A 59 -16.01 -1.25 14.53
C SER A 59 -15.52 -0.81 13.16
N THR A 60 -14.31 -0.25 13.08
CA THR A 60 -13.65 0.13 11.82
C THR A 60 -13.38 -1.11 10.97
N PHE A 61 -12.87 -2.20 11.55
CA PHE A 61 -12.63 -3.44 10.82
C PHE A 61 -13.92 -4.02 10.23
N LEU A 62 -14.99 -4.08 11.02
CA LEU A 62 -16.30 -4.52 10.54
C LEU A 62 -16.88 -3.60 9.46
N PHE A 63 -16.73 -2.29 9.62
CA PHE A 63 -17.13 -1.30 8.62
C PHE A 63 -16.39 -1.51 7.30
N LEU A 64 -15.07 -1.73 7.33
CA LEU A 64 -14.27 -2.00 6.13
C LEU A 64 -14.71 -3.29 5.42
N ILE A 65 -15.09 -4.34 6.17
CA ILE A 65 -15.65 -5.57 5.59
C ILE A 65 -16.98 -5.29 4.87
N ILE A 66 -17.88 -4.53 5.51
CA ILE A 66 -19.17 -4.16 4.91
C ILE A 66 -18.95 -3.36 3.63
N ILE A 67 -18.07 -2.36 3.68
CA ILE A 67 -17.71 -1.52 2.53
C ILE A 67 -17.11 -2.38 1.41
N PHE A 68 -16.23 -3.33 1.72
CA PHE A 68 -15.66 -4.25 0.72
C PHE A 68 -16.75 -5.04 -0.02
N TYR A 69 -17.70 -5.63 0.71
CA TYR A 69 -18.80 -6.36 0.09
C TYR A 69 -19.75 -5.44 -0.68
N ALA A 70 -20.01 -4.24 -0.17
CA ALA A 70 -20.81 -3.23 -0.86
C ALA A 70 -20.16 -2.82 -2.19
N PHE A 71 -18.85 -2.55 -2.20
CA PHE A 71 -18.11 -2.24 -3.43
C PHE A 71 -18.14 -3.40 -4.42
N ARG A 72 -17.95 -4.64 -3.95
CA ARG A 72 -18.02 -5.82 -4.80
C ARG A 72 -19.42 -5.96 -5.44
N PHE A 73 -20.47 -5.71 -4.66
CA PHE A 73 -21.84 -5.74 -5.16
C PHE A 73 -22.07 -4.64 -6.20
N VAL A 74 -21.69 -3.39 -5.92
CA VAL A 74 -21.81 -2.28 -6.86
C VAL A 74 -21.04 -2.57 -8.15
N TRP A 75 -19.81 -3.07 -8.05
CA TRP A 75 -18.99 -3.42 -9.22
C TRP A 75 -19.63 -4.53 -10.05
N HIS A 76 -20.30 -5.50 -9.42
CA HIS A 76 -21.01 -6.53 -10.15
C HIS A 76 -22.19 -5.98 -10.98
N VAL A 77 -22.88 -4.95 -10.47
CA VAL A 77 -24.04 -4.35 -11.13
C VAL A 77 -23.65 -3.36 -12.23
N ILE A 78 -22.71 -2.45 -11.96
CA ILE A 78 -22.38 -1.32 -12.86
C ILE A 78 -20.97 -1.39 -13.46
N GLY A 79 -20.14 -2.35 -13.05
CA GLY A 79 -18.73 -2.42 -13.44
C GLY A 79 -18.52 -2.60 -14.94
N SER A 80 -19.43 -3.28 -15.64
CA SER A 80 -19.36 -3.45 -17.10
C SER A 80 -19.49 -2.14 -17.87
N SER A 81 -20.25 -1.18 -17.34
CA SER A 81 -20.45 0.14 -17.97
C SER A 81 -19.37 1.14 -17.59
N VAL A 82 -18.89 1.06 -16.35
CA VAL A 82 -17.94 2.03 -15.78
C VAL A 82 -16.48 1.64 -16.06
N GLY A 83 -16.19 0.35 -16.18
CA GLY A 83 -14.86 -0.21 -16.40
C GLY A 83 -14.10 0.44 -17.57
N PRO A 84 -14.66 0.48 -18.80
CA PRO A 84 -14.00 1.09 -19.95
C PRO A 84 -13.72 2.58 -19.79
N THR A 85 -14.53 3.29 -19.00
CA THR A 85 -14.37 4.74 -18.77
C THR A 85 -13.27 5.04 -17.75
N LEU A 86 -13.16 4.21 -16.71
CA LEU A 86 -12.14 4.34 -15.66
C LEU A 86 -10.78 3.80 -16.11
N PHE A 87 -10.78 2.70 -16.86
CA PHE A 87 -9.60 2.01 -17.36
C PHE A 87 -9.61 1.99 -18.90
N PRO A 88 -9.38 3.13 -19.56
CA PRO A 88 -9.20 3.15 -21.01
C PRO A 88 -7.98 2.30 -21.40
N GLU A 89 -7.98 1.80 -22.63
CA GLU A 89 -6.79 1.16 -23.21
C GLU A 89 -5.64 2.16 -23.23
N ILE A 90 -4.52 1.74 -22.64
CA ILE A 90 -3.29 2.54 -22.59
C ILE A 90 -2.45 2.10 -23.80
N PRO A 91 -1.94 3.04 -24.61
CA PRO A 91 -1.05 2.68 -25.72
C PRO A 91 0.18 1.91 -25.21
N GLU A 92 0.72 1.00 -26.03
CA GLU A 92 1.95 0.27 -25.70
C GLU A 92 3.09 1.26 -25.40
N GLU A 93 3.72 1.09 -24.25
CA GLU A 93 4.71 2.04 -23.72
C GLU A 93 6.13 1.65 -24.09
N ASP A 94 6.97 2.68 -24.30
CA ASP A 94 8.41 2.53 -24.36
C ASP A 94 8.93 2.04 -23.00
N GLU A 95 9.71 0.96 -23.02
CA GLU A 95 10.35 0.39 -21.84
C GLU A 95 11.25 1.39 -21.10
N SER A 96 11.67 2.48 -21.75
CA SER A 96 12.55 3.50 -21.14
C SER A 96 11.87 4.35 -20.06
N VAL A 97 10.53 4.34 -19.96
CA VAL A 97 9.79 5.30 -19.12
C VAL A 97 9.72 4.82 -17.65
N PRO A 98 10.05 5.69 -16.66
CA PRO A 98 10.14 5.30 -15.25
C PRO A 98 8.80 4.92 -14.59
N ASN A 99 7.67 5.45 -15.07
CA ASN A 99 6.33 5.10 -14.59
C ASN A 99 5.66 3.99 -15.42
N ARG A 100 6.45 3.15 -16.10
CA ARG A 100 5.93 2.01 -16.87
C ARG A 100 5.24 0.98 -15.98
N ILE A 101 4.17 0.40 -16.51
CA ILE A 101 3.51 -0.76 -15.89
C ILE A 101 4.47 -1.94 -15.99
N ARG A 102 4.83 -2.54 -14.87
CA ARG A 102 5.84 -3.61 -14.83
C ARG A 102 5.18 -4.97 -14.98
N PRO A 103 5.86 -5.93 -15.65
CA PRO A 103 5.35 -7.29 -15.75
C PRO A 103 5.17 -7.89 -14.36
N LEU A 104 4.19 -8.78 -14.23
CA LEU A 104 3.81 -9.40 -12.96
C LEU A 104 5.01 -10.06 -12.25
N ASN A 105 5.96 -10.61 -13.01
CA ASN A 105 7.17 -11.24 -12.48
C ASN A 105 8.05 -10.26 -11.68
N ASP A 106 8.14 -9.01 -12.13
CA ASP A 106 8.90 -7.98 -11.40
C ASP A 106 8.13 -7.49 -10.18
N LEU A 107 6.80 -7.43 -10.26
CA LEU A 107 5.97 -7.14 -9.09
C LEU A 107 6.11 -8.24 -8.03
N LYS A 108 6.10 -9.52 -8.45
CA LYS A 108 6.33 -10.67 -7.56
C LYS A 108 7.68 -10.60 -6.85
N LYS A 109 8.74 -10.17 -7.54
CA LYS A 109 10.06 -9.93 -6.91
C LYS A 109 10.00 -8.80 -5.87
N LEU A 110 9.25 -7.75 -6.13
CA LEU A 110 9.11 -6.62 -5.20
C LEU A 110 8.30 -7.02 -3.96
N VAL A 111 7.21 -7.75 -4.18
CA VAL A 111 6.39 -8.33 -3.11
C VAL A 111 7.21 -9.31 -2.27
N SER A 112 8.04 -10.16 -2.89
CA SER A 112 8.89 -11.10 -2.16
C SER A 112 9.94 -10.41 -1.30
N VAL A 113 10.47 -9.25 -1.70
CA VAL A 113 11.36 -8.45 -0.86
C VAL A 113 10.64 -7.92 0.39
N ILE A 114 9.42 -7.41 0.23
CA ILE A 114 8.60 -6.95 1.36
C ILE A 114 8.29 -8.13 2.28
N GLN A 115 7.89 -9.26 1.70
CA GLN A 115 7.57 -10.48 2.43
C GLN A 115 8.79 -11.00 3.22
N ASN A 116 9.98 -11.04 2.62
CA ASN A 116 11.20 -11.44 3.31
C ASN A 116 11.50 -10.55 4.53
N LYS A 117 11.17 -9.25 4.46
CA LYS A 117 11.30 -8.34 5.61
C LYS A 117 10.26 -8.64 6.69
N ILE A 118 9.03 -8.94 6.31
CA ILE A 118 7.98 -9.36 7.25
C ILE A 118 8.37 -10.68 7.92
N ASP A 119 8.85 -11.66 7.15
CA ASP A 119 9.31 -12.94 7.68
C ASP A 119 10.49 -12.78 8.63
N ALA A 120 11.43 -11.87 8.31
CA ALA A 120 12.52 -11.52 9.21
C ALA A 120 12.01 -10.89 10.52
N LEU A 121 11.01 -10.01 10.45
CA LEU A 121 10.38 -9.42 11.63
C LEU A 121 9.66 -10.48 12.48
N CYS A 122 8.91 -11.38 11.85
CA CYS A 122 8.25 -12.51 12.52
C CYS A 122 9.25 -13.44 13.20
N LYS A 123 10.37 -13.75 12.53
CA LYS A 123 11.47 -14.54 13.13
C LYS A 123 12.09 -13.82 14.32
N TRP A 124 12.36 -12.52 14.20
CA TRP A 124 12.89 -11.71 15.30
C TRP A 124 11.93 -11.69 16.50
N LEU A 125 10.63 -11.52 16.27
CA LEU A 125 9.58 -11.58 17.30
C LEU A 125 9.55 -12.96 17.96
N HIS A 126 9.61 -14.03 17.18
CA HIS A 126 9.64 -15.39 17.70
C HIS A 126 10.88 -15.65 18.56
N GLU A 127 12.04 -15.18 18.11
CA GLU A 127 13.30 -15.28 18.85
C GLU A 127 13.30 -14.44 20.13
N TYR A 128 12.63 -13.28 20.12
CA TYR A 128 12.41 -12.47 21.32
C TYR A 128 11.51 -13.18 22.34
N LEU A 129 10.42 -13.79 21.89
CA LEU A 129 9.50 -14.54 22.77
C LEU A 129 10.16 -15.77 23.41
N ASN A 130 11.02 -16.48 22.67
CA ASN A 130 11.66 -17.69 23.17
C ASN A 130 12.92 -17.40 24.00
N ASN A 131 13.68 -16.36 23.66
CA ASN A 131 14.93 -15.99 24.34
C ASN A 131 14.95 -14.47 24.62
N PRO A 132 14.18 -14.02 25.63
CA PRO A 132 14.15 -12.62 26.02
C PRO A 132 15.49 -12.22 26.64
N THR A 133 16.18 -11.26 26.03
CA THR A 133 17.38 -10.63 26.59
C THR A 133 17.07 -9.17 26.93
N VAL A 134 17.81 -8.60 27.89
CA VAL A 134 17.63 -7.19 28.32
C VAL A 134 17.73 -6.24 27.13
N SER A 135 18.67 -6.46 26.20
CA SER A 135 18.82 -5.65 25.00
C SER A 135 17.59 -5.72 24.09
N LYS A 136 16.99 -6.91 23.90
CA LYS A 136 15.77 -7.05 23.09
C LYS A 136 14.56 -6.38 23.75
N HIS A 137 14.46 -6.43 25.08
CA HIS A 137 13.42 -5.70 25.82
C HIS A 137 13.54 -4.18 25.62
N ILE A 138 14.74 -3.62 25.72
CA ILE A 138 14.95 -2.17 25.50
C ILE A 138 14.51 -1.77 24.10
N ILE A 139 14.86 -2.55 23.07
CA ILE A 139 14.44 -2.29 21.69
C ILE A 139 12.92 -2.40 21.55
N PHE A 140 12.32 -3.46 22.07
CA PHE A 140 10.88 -3.69 21.98
C PHE A 140 10.08 -2.59 22.69
N PHE A 141 10.39 -2.30 23.96
CA PHE A 141 9.74 -1.26 24.73
C PHE A 141 10.00 0.13 24.15
N GLY A 142 11.24 0.43 23.74
CA GLY A 142 11.57 1.71 23.12
C GLY A 142 10.78 1.96 21.83
N THR A 143 10.69 0.95 20.97
CA THR A 143 9.91 1.03 19.72
C THR A 143 8.40 1.16 20.02
N THR A 144 7.89 0.37 20.97
CA THR A 144 6.47 0.40 21.33
C THR A 144 6.08 1.71 22.01
N PHE A 145 6.96 2.26 22.86
CA PHE A 145 6.77 3.57 23.49
C PHE A 145 6.79 4.69 22.46
N LEU A 146 7.73 4.67 21.50
CA LEU A 146 7.79 5.65 20.42
C LEU A 146 6.52 5.59 19.55
N LEU A 147 6.05 4.39 19.22
CA LEU A 147 4.78 4.20 18.51
C LEU A 147 3.60 4.73 19.32
N PHE A 148 3.54 4.43 20.62
CA PHE A 148 2.49 4.92 21.51
C PHE A 148 2.44 6.44 21.58
N VAL A 149 3.60 7.10 21.76
CA VAL A 149 3.70 8.57 21.76
C VAL A 149 3.27 9.13 20.41
N SER A 150 3.74 8.54 19.31
CA SER A 150 3.37 8.97 17.96
C SER A 150 1.86 8.85 17.74
N PHE A 151 1.26 7.73 18.12
CA PHE A 151 -0.19 7.50 18.03
C PHE A 151 -1.00 8.40 18.97
N THR A 152 -0.45 8.79 20.12
CA THR A 152 -1.10 9.70 21.06
C THR A 152 -1.09 11.14 20.55
N ILE A 153 0.03 11.59 19.96
CA ILE A 153 0.18 12.96 19.45
C ILE A 153 -0.56 13.13 18.12
N ILE A 154 -0.31 12.23 17.17
CA ILE A 154 -0.89 12.31 15.82
C ILE A 154 -2.34 11.81 15.83
N GLY A 155 -2.67 10.84 16.69
CA GLY A 155 -3.91 10.09 16.61
C GLY A 155 -3.79 8.94 15.61
N SER A 156 -4.38 7.79 15.94
CA SER A 156 -4.45 6.62 15.05
C SER A 156 -5.11 6.95 13.71
N PHE A 157 -6.14 7.79 13.73
CA PHE A 157 -6.83 8.26 12.53
C PHE A 157 -5.89 8.97 11.54
N TRP A 158 -5.22 10.04 11.99
CA TRP A 158 -4.35 10.84 11.11
C TRP A 158 -3.13 10.06 10.66
N PHE A 159 -2.58 9.19 11.50
CA PHE A 159 -1.50 8.30 11.10
C PHE A 159 -1.93 7.39 9.95
N CYS A 160 -3.07 6.69 10.08
CA CYS A 160 -3.61 5.84 9.02
C CYS A 160 -3.94 6.64 7.76
N PHE A 161 -4.52 7.83 7.91
CA PHE A 161 -4.81 8.74 6.82
C PHE A 161 -3.55 9.08 6.01
N ILE A 162 -2.48 9.50 6.69
CA ILE A 162 -1.20 9.85 6.06
C ILE A 162 -0.59 8.63 5.36
N VAL A 163 -0.57 7.48 6.04
CA VAL A 163 0.01 6.25 5.48
C VAL A 163 -0.71 5.80 4.22
N VAL A 164 -2.05 5.78 4.22
CA VAL A 164 -2.83 5.39 3.03
C VAL A 164 -2.57 6.34 1.86
N HIS A 165 -2.52 7.66 2.11
CA HIS A 165 -2.19 8.64 1.08
C HIS A 165 -0.77 8.50 0.56
N ALA A 166 0.20 8.27 1.44
CA ALA A 166 1.59 8.03 1.06
C ALA A 166 1.72 6.77 0.19
N VAL A 167 0.97 5.71 0.49
CA VAL A 167 0.96 4.48 -0.32
C VAL A 167 0.28 4.69 -1.69
N LEU A 168 -0.82 5.44 -1.73
CA LEU A 168 -1.59 5.64 -2.97
C LEU A 168 -0.91 6.65 -3.91
N LEU A 169 -0.37 7.75 -3.38
CA LEU A 169 0.21 8.84 -4.16
C LEU A 169 1.73 8.73 -4.29
N GLY A 170 2.40 8.18 -3.27
CA GLY A 170 3.87 8.16 -3.18
C GLY A 170 4.55 7.51 -4.38
N PRO A 171 4.16 6.31 -4.83
CA PRO A 171 4.78 5.69 -5.98
C PRO A 171 4.59 6.52 -7.27
N GLY A 172 3.41 7.09 -7.49
CA GLY A 172 3.14 7.96 -8.65
C GLY A 172 4.03 9.20 -8.65
N ILE A 173 4.23 9.83 -7.48
CA ILE A 173 5.15 10.97 -7.33
C ILE A 173 6.60 10.54 -7.58
N TYR A 174 7.02 9.42 -6.97
CA TYR A 174 8.39 8.94 -7.04
C TYR A 174 8.81 8.52 -8.45
N PHE A 175 7.93 7.82 -9.17
CA PHE A 175 8.18 7.35 -10.54
C PHE A 175 7.82 8.38 -11.61
N ASN A 176 7.36 9.58 -11.24
CA ASN A 176 7.03 10.62 -12.20
C ASN A 176 8.29 11.05 -12.97
N PRO A 177 8.27 11.04 -14.32
CA PRO A 177 9.46 11.38 -15.12
C PRO A 177 9.95 12.81 -14.87
N ALA A 178 9.06 13.77 -14.58
CA ALA A 178 9.45 15.14 -14.27
C ALA A 178 10.21 15.23 -12.93
N VAL A 179 9.76 14.49 -11.92
CA VAL A 179 10.40 14.43 -10.60
C VAL A 179 11.75 13.74 -10.70
N MET A 180 11.82 12.60 -11.39
CA MET A 180 13.07 11.86 -11.62
C MET A 180 14.12 12.69 -12.36
N LYS A 181 13.71 13.45 -13.38
CA LYS A 181 14.61 14.37 -14.10
C LYS A 181 15.18 15.43 -13.16
N PHE A 182 14.33 16.10 -12.37
CA PHE A 182 14.75 17.10 -11.40
C PHE A 182 15.72 16.53 -10.34
N VAL A 183 15.41 15.36 -9.78
CA VAL A 183 16.29 14.70 -8.79
C VAL A 183 17.65 14.34 -9.39
N ASN A 184 17.68 13.86 -10.63
CA ASN A 184 18.93 13.50 -11.30
C ASN A 184 19.79 14.74 -11.62
N GLU A 185 19.17 15.84 -12.05
CA GLU A 185 19.86 17.12 -12.27
C GLU A 185 20.49 17.66 -10.97
N GLN A 186 19.79 17.57 -9.84
CA GLN A 186 20.33 17.99 -8.54
C GLN A 186 21.48 17.08 -8.07
N LYS A 187 21.33 15.76 -8.22
CA LYS A 187 22.41 14.80 -7.90
C LYS A 187 23.66 15.03 -8.75
N ALA A 188 23.50 15.41 -10.01
CA ALA A 188 24.63 15.73 -10.88
C ALA A 188 25.37 16.99 -10.40
N LYS A 189 24.64 18.04 -10.00
CA LYS A 189 25.24 19.26 -9.45
C LYS A 189 26.07 19.00 -8.19
N ILE A 190 25.53 18.24 -7.24
CA ILE A 190 26.21 17.90 -5.97
C ILE A 190 27.49 17.07 -6.19
N LYS A 191 27.58 16.28 -7.26
CA LYS A 191 28.80 15.49 -7.57
C LYS A 191 29.90 16.29 -8.26
N THR A 192 29.60 17.50 -8.73
CA THR A 192 30.55 18.33 -9.47
C THR A 192 31.20 19.40 -8.57
N GLU A 193 30.66 19.59 -7.37
CA GLU A 193 31.25 20.37 -6.26
C GLU A 193 32.03 19.45 -5.31
#